data_AF-A0A7X8IHB3-F1
#
_entry.id   AF-A0A7X8IHB3-F1
#
_cell.length_a   1.000
_cell.length_b   1.000
_cell.length_c   1.000
_cell.angle_alpha   90.00
_cell.angle_beta   90.00
_cell.angle_gamma   90.00
#
_symmetry.space_group_name_H-M   'P 1'
#
loop_
_entity.id
_entity.type
_entity.pdbx_description
1 polymer ?
#
loop_
_entity_poly.entity_id
_entity_poly.type
_entity_poly.pdbx_seq_one_letter_code
_entity_poly.pdbx_strand_id
1 'polypeptide(L)'
;MKYKTRILVVAAIMSCAMCTVAFAGTAVSKEKNFKVNGDTYTNTATIDAYPELAQGTIWVSGKKLLAGYYGVSAAIVKDNQVIEITGTGYTDRETTGLGKYTSPSRNGIVGSTYFAYGTTEVFDGERYIKEYTHNSPNQVVSRNRTGIEAQKNEDNQFDFESAVKNNEMIPAIGVDGVEGFIYPADYIDNGIKTPEQALAKQRQRNGNSEYINLYAEDGKTVIGKMEVTYGGAIMK
;
A
#
# COMPACT_ATOMS: atom_id res chain seq x y z
N MET A 1 9.39 58.50 -27.61
CA MET A 1 8.74 57.16 -27.65
C MET A 1 9.05 56.41 -26.36
N LYS A 2 8.03 56.15 -25.53
CA LYS A 2 8.16 55.44 -24.24
C LYS A 2 7.83 53.96 -24.47
N TYR A 3 8.82 53.07 -24.39
CA TYR A 3 8.57 51.63 -24.39
C TYR A 3 8.19 51.19 -22.96
N LYS A 4 6.92 50.82 -22.76
CA LYS A 4 6.44 50.16 -21.54
C LYS A 4 6.75 48.67 -21.66
N THR A 5 7.80 48.22 -20.97
CA THR A 5 8.10 46.79 -20.81
C THR A 5 7.05 46.18 -19.88
N ARG A 6 6.12 45.41 -20.45
CA ARG A 6 5.20 44.56 -19.68
C ARG A 6 5.96 43.31 -19.25
N ILE A 7 6.23 43.18 -17.96
CA ILE A 7 6.75 41.95 -17.37
C ILE A 7 5.59 40.96 -17.32
N LEU A 8 5.68 39.92 -18.14
CA LEU A 8 4.76 38.80 -18.17
C LEU A 8 5.30 37.77 -17.18
N VAL A 9 4.71 37.71 -15.98
CA VAL A 9 5.03 36.67 -14.99
C VAL A 9 4.38 35.38 -15.48
N VAL A 10 5.16 34.56 -16.18
CA VAL A 10 4.77 33.18 -16.48
C VAL A 10 4.94 32.39 -15.19
N ALA A 11 3.82 32.08 -14.55
CA ALA A 11 3.78 31.14 -13.44
C ALA A 11 4.24 29.77 -14.00
N ALA A 12 5.48 29.40 -13.69
CA ALA A 12 5.98 28.06 -13.93
C ALA A 12 5.21 27.11 -13.01
N ILE A 13 4.12 26.53 -13.53
CA ILE A 13 3.52 25.33 -12.95
C ILE A 13 4.58 24.26 -13.11
N MET A 14 5.36 24.06 -12.04
CA MET A 14 6.29 22.95 -11.91
C MET A 14 5.45 21.69 -11.74
N SER A 15 4.83 21.21 -12.82
CA SER A 15 4.33 19.85 -12.88
C SER A 15 5.57 18.97 -12.86
N CYS A 16 5.92 18.44 -11.68
CA CYS A 16 6.66 17.19 -11.61
C CYS A 16 5.76 16.11 -12.20
N ALA A 17 5.67 16.09 -13.53
CA ALA A 17 5.38 14.87 -14.24
C ALA A 17 6.53 13.95 -13.85
N MET A 18 6.26 13.03 -12.93
CA MET A 18 7.10 11.88 -12.72
C MET A 18 7.12 11.16 -14.07
N CYS A 19 8.08 11.48 -14.93
CA CYS A 19 8.55 10.55 -15.94
C CYS A 19 9.13 9.39 -15.15
N THR A 20 8.25 8.47 -14.74
CA THR A 20 8.66 7.13 -14.37
C THR A 20 9.29 6.57 -15.62
N VAL A 21 10.62 6.52 -15.62
CA VAL A 21 11.34 5.56 -16.44
C VAL A 21 10.65 4.22 -16.22
N ALA A 22 9.96 3.72 -17.24
CA ALA A 22 9.35 2.41 -17.20
C ALA A 22 10.51 1.41 -17.17
N PHE A 23 10.97 1.07 -15.97
CA PHE A 23 11.73 -0.15 -15.78
C PHE A 23 10.78 -1.28 -16.13
N ALA A 24 11.16 -2.12 -17.08
CA ALA A 24 10.38 -3.27 -17.56
C ALA A 24 10.26 -4.39 -16.51
N GLY A 25 10.10 -4.06 -15.23
CA GLY A 25 10.05 -5.00 -14.11
C GLY A 25 9.29 -4.51 -12.88
N THR A 26 8.67 -3.32 -12.94
CA THR A 26 7.92 -2.73 -11.82
C THR A 26 6.53 -2.28 -12.30
N ALA A 27 5.47 -2.78 -11.67
CA ALA A 27 4.11 -2.34 -11.95
C ALA A 27 3.65 -1.33 -10.88
N VAL A 28 3.35 -0.10 -11.33
CA VAL A 28 2.94 1.02 -10.45
C VAL A 28 1.47 1.35 -10.73
N SER A 29 0.68 1.51 -9.68
CA SER A 29 -0.72 1.93 -9.77
C SER A 29 -0.85 3.33 -10.36
N LYS A 30 -2.05 3.67 -10.83
CA LYS A 30 -2.41 5.08 -11.02
C LYS A 30 -2.27 5.81 -9.68
N GLU A 31 -1.75 7.02 -9.72
CA GLU A 31 -1.67 7.87 -8.54
C GLU A 31 -3.09 8.30 -8.11
N LYS A 32 -3.41 8.12 -6.83
CA LYS A 32 -4.64 8.65 -6.25
C LYS A 32 -4.32 9.92 -5.48
N ASN A 33 -5.04 10.99 -5.81
CA ASN A 33 -4.95 12.28 -5.14
C ASN A 33 -6.12 12.43 -4.18
N PHE A 34 -5.86 12.83 -2.93
CA PHE A 34 -6.89 13.08 -1.92
C PHE A 34 -6.54 14.28 -1.04
N LYS A 35 -7.53 14.82 -0.33
CA LYS A 35 -7.36 16.02 0.50
C LYS A 35 -7.77 15.79 1.94
N VAL A 36 -6.95 16.29 2.86
CA VAL A 36 -7.25 16.33 4.30
C VAL A 36 -6.92 17.72 4.81
N ASN A 37 -7.87 18.40 5.46
CA ASN A 37 -7.74 19.79 5.93
C ASN A 37 -7.27 20.81 4.87
N GLY A 38 -7.58 20.56 3.61
CA GLY A 38 -7.18 21.43 2.49
C GLY A 38 -5.80 21.13 1.90
N ASP A 39 -4.98 20.32 2.56
CA ASP A 39 -3.71 19.81 2.03
C ASP A 39 -3.95 18.62 1.10
N THR A 40 -3.21 18.58 -0.01
CA THR A 40 -3.27 17.48 -0.99
C THR A 40 -2.19 16.45 -0.68
N TYR A 41 -2.60 15.19 -0.73
CA TYR A 41 -1.75 14.02 -0.58
C TYR A 41 -1.88 13.12 -1.80
N THR A 42 -0.82 12.38 -2.07
CA THR A 42 -0.81 11.37 -3.13
C THR A 42 -0.46 10.01 -2.54
N ASN A 43 -1.12 8.97 -3.04
CA ASN A 43 -0.73 7.60 -2.73
C ASN A 43 -0.59 6.74 -3.99
N THR A 44 0.28 5.74 -3.91
CA THR A 44 0.56 4.77 -4.97
C THR A 44 0.83 3.39 -4.40
N ALA A 45 0.51 2.35 -5.18
CA ALA A 45 0.91 0.98 -4.94
C ALA A 45 1.88 0.51 -6.02
N THR A 46 2.93 -0.17 -5.61
CA THR A 46 3.95 -0.72 -6.50
C THR A 46 4.16 -2.20 -6.20
N ILE A 47 4.23 -3.03 -7.25
CA ILE A 47 4.69 -4.41 -7.14
C ILE A 47 5.96 -4.58 -7.97
N ASP A 48 6.93 -5.25 -7.37
CA ASP A 48 8.19 -5.69 -7.94
C ASP A 48 8.27 -7.20 -7.77
N ALA A 49 7.92 -7.97 -8.80
CA ALA A 49 7.86 -9.44 -8.75
C ALA A 49 8.80 -10.11 -9.75
N TYR A 50 9.72 -10.90 -9.20
CA TYR A 50 10.80 -11.63 -9.84
C TYR A 50 10.85 -13.07 -9.29
N PRO A 51 11.50 -14.02 -9.99
CA PRO A 51 11.67 -15.37 -9.46
C PRO A 51 12.35 -15.40 -8.09
N GLU A 52 13.20 -14.42 -7.76
CA GLU A 52 13.90 -14.36 -6.48
C GLU A 52 13.18 -13.53 -5.40
N LEU A 53 12.14 -12.76 -5.76
CA LEU A 53 11.53 -11.77 -4.86
C LEU A 53 10.15 -11.35 -5.36
N ALA A 54 9.16 -11.28 -4.47
CA ALA A 54 8.03 -10.37 -4.67
C ALA A 54 8.12 -9.26 -3.62
N GLN A 55 7.93 -8.00 -4.00
CA GLN A 55 7.93 -6.87 -3.08
C GLN A 55 6.81 -5.90 -3.43
N GLY A 56 5.88 -5.71 -2.50
CA GLY A 56 4.82 -4.72 -2.59
C GLY A 56 5.22 -3.50 -1.79
N THR A 57 5.10 -2.31 -2.37
CA THR A 57 5.39 -1.04 -1.71
C THR A 57 4.23 -0.07 -1.87
N ILE A 58 3.76 0.49 -0.76
CA ILE A 58 2.77 1.56 -0.74
C ILE A 58 3.44 2.85 -0.32
N TRP A 59 3.14 3.94 -1.01
CA TRP A 59 3.65 5.27 -0.71
C TRP A 59 2.52 6.23 -0.38
N VAL A 60 2.78 7.13 0.57
CA VAL A 60 2.05 8.39 0.73
C VAL A 60 3.05 9.54 0.65
N SER A 61 2.70 10.59 -0.09
CA SER A 61 3.51 11.82 -0.19
C SER A 61 2.64 13.05 0.05
N GLY A 62 3.27 14.10 0.60
CA GLY A 62 2.63 15.38 0.85
C GLY A 62 3.66 16.47 1.14
N LYS A 63 3.19 17.70 1.30
CA LYS A 63 4.08 18.85 1.51
C LYS A 63 4.93 18.72 2.77
N LYS A 64 4.33 18.22 3.85
CA LYS A 64 4.97 18.07 5.16
C LYS A 64 4.24 16.98 5.95
N LEU A 65 4.95 15.91 6.30
CA LEU A 65 4.41 14.79 7.07
C LEU A 65 5.02 14.79 8.47
N LEU A 66 4.25 15.17 9.49
CA LEU A 66 4.68 15.20 10.89
C LEU A 66 4.75 13.79 11.51
N ALA A 67 5.56 13.63 12.56
CA ALA A 67 5.68 12.37 13.30
C ALA A 67 4.33 11.94 13.89
N GLY A 68 3.94 10.69 13.67
CA GLY A 68 2.71 10.05 14.12
C GLY A 68 1.50 10.37 13.24
N TYR A 69 1.52 11.44 12.44
CA TYR A 69 0.33 11.92 11.73
C TYR A 69 -0.01 11.13 10.48
N TYR A 70 0.92 10.30 9.99
CA TYR A 70 0.78 9.62 8.70
C TYR A 70 1.09 8.16 8.87
N GLY A 71 0.18 7.30 8.39
CA GLY A 71 0.30 5.86 8.45
C GLY A 71 0.23 5.23 7.06
N VAL A 72 0.95 4.13 6.84
CA VAL A 72 0.87 3.34 5.61
C VAL A 72 0.90 1.85 5.95
N SER A 73 0.03 1.07 5.31
CA SER A 73 0.09 -0.39 5.28
C SER A 73 0.20 -0.90 3.84
N ALA A 74 0.86 -2.05 3.67
CA ALA A 74 1.05 -2.70 2.39
C ALA A 74 0.54 -4.13 2.42
N ALA A 75 0.11 -4.62 1.27
CA ALA A 75 -0.30 -6.01 1.07
C ALA A 75 0.20 -6.51 -0.29
N ILE A 76 0.46 -7.82 -0.38
CA ILE A 76 0.78 -8.51 -1.62
C ILE A 76 -0.28 -9.57 -1.86
N VAL A 77 -0.78 -9.57 -3.09
CA VAL A 77 -1.70 -10.57 -3.61
C VAL A 77 -0.98 -11.39 -4.64
N LYS A 78 -1.15 -12.70 -4.57
CA LYS A 78 -0.70 -13.67 -5.56
C LYS A 78 -1.89 -14.44 -6.06
N ASP A 79 -2.11 -14.47 -7.37
CA ASP A 79 -3.20 -15.22 -8.00
C ASP A 79 -4.58 -14.91 -7.34
N ASN A 80 -4.86 -13.63 -7.05
CA ASN A 80 -6.04 -13.13 -6.31
C ASN A 80 -6.19 -13.60 -4.85
N GLN A 81 -5.14 -14.15 -4.28
CA GLN A 81 -5.09 -14.54 -2.87
C GLN A 81 -4.11 -13.66 -2.12
N VAL A 82 -4.55 -13.05 -1.02
CA VAL A 82 -3.67 -12.26 -0.16
C VAL A 82 -2.67 -13.19 0.51
N ILE A 83 -1.39 -12.96 0.27
CA ILE A 83 -0.32 -13.81 0.83
C ILE A 83 0.50 -13.10 1.89
N GLU A 84 0.41 -11.77 1.97
CA GLU A 84 1.08 -10.99 2.98
C GLU A 84 0.38 -9.64 3.18
N ILE A 85 0.30 -9.21 4.43
CA ILE A 85 -0.18 -7.89 4.84
C ILE A 85 0.74 -7.34 5.91
N THR A 86 0.97 -6.03 5.91
CA THR A 86 1.70 -5.36 6.99
C THR A 86 0.75 -4.66 7.95
N GLY A 87 1.17 -4.53 9.19
CA GLY A 87 0.59 -3.53 10.08
C GLY A 87 0.86 -2.12 9.57
N THR A 88 0.04 -1.15 9.99
CA THR A 88 0.27 0.27 9.67
C THR A 88 1.58 0.74 10.31
N GLY A 89 2.52 1.22 9.49
CA GLY A 89 3.70 1.95 9.95
C GLY A 89 3.42 3.44 9.88
N TYR A 90 3.79 4.19 10.92
CA TYR A 90 3.61 5.63 10.98
C TYR A 90 4.93 6.39 10.78
N THR A 91 4.84 7.67 10.45
CA THR A 91 6.00 8.57 10.45
C THR A 91 6.56 8.68 11.87
N ASP A 92 7.88 8.56 12.06
CA ASP A 92 8.52 8.76 13.38
C ASP A 92 9.19 10.14 13.53
N ARG A 93 9.29 10.87 12.41
CA ARG A 93 9.87 12.21 12.28
C ARG A 93 9.20 12.96 11.14
N GLU A 94 9.56 14.23 11.02
CA GLU A 94 9.15 15.07 9.89
C GLU A 94 9.77 14.56 8.57
N THR A 95 8.93 14.34 7.55
CA THR A 95 9.33 13.81 6.23
C THR A 95 8.40 14.35 5.14
N THR A 96 8.68 14.06 3.88
CA THR A 96 7.83 14.43 2.73
C THR A 96 7.13 13.23 2.10
N GLY A 97 7.60 12.01 2.43
CA GLY A 97 6.99 10.78 1.96
C GLY A 97 7.27 9.63 2.91
N LEU A 98 6.27 8.76 3.09
CA LEU A 98 6.36 7.53 3.86
C LEU A 98 6.01 6.37 2.93
N GLY A 99 6.90 5.38 2.90
CA GLY A 99 6.75 4.12 2.18
C GLY A 99 6.67 2.95 3.15
N LYS A 100 5.77 2.01 2.89
CA LYS A 100 5.73 0.72 3.57
C LYS A 100 5.95 -0.36 2.53
N TYR A 101 6.91 -1.27 2.78
CA TYR A 101 7.12 -2.41 1.90
C TYR A 101 7.03 -3.72 2.65
N THR A 102 6.65 -4.76 1.92
CA THR A 102 6.58 -6.14 2.41
C THR A 102 7.09 -7.06 1.33
N SER A 103 7.56 -8.25 1.72
CA SER A 103 8.10 -9.22 0.78
C SER A 103 7.92 -10.60 1.37
N PRO A 104 7.16 -11.50 0.70
CA PRO A 104 6.87 -12.78 1.30
C PRO A 104 8.20 -13.52 1.37
N SER A 105 8.38 -14.33 2.41
CA SER A 105 9.54 -15.24 2.51
C SER A 105 9.53 -16.34 1.44
N ARG A 106 8.76 -16.17 0.36
CA ARG A 106 8.63 -17.07 -0.77
C ARG A 106 9.08 -16.32 -2.03
N ASN A 107 10.02 -16.93 -2.74
CA ASN A 107 10.39 -16.58 -4.09
C ASN A 107 9.15 -16.42 -4.99
N GLY A 108 9.20 -15.47 -5.92
CA GLY A 108 8.14 -15.33 -6.91
C GLY A 108 7.96 -16.63 -7.69
N ILE A 109 6.73 -17.13 -7.76
CA ILE A 109 6.44 -18.36 -8.48
C ILE A 109 6.27 -18.02 -9.95
N VAL A 110 7.14 -18.56 -10.81
CA VAL A 110 7.06 -18.37 -12.27
C VAL A 110 5.65 -18.73 -12.75
N GLY A 111 5.03 -17.82 -13.51
CA GLY A 111 3.68 -17.97 -14.04
C GLY A 111 2.58 -17.40 -13.14
N SER A 112 2.83 -17.18 -11.85
CA SER A 112 1.85 -16.51 -10.97
C SER A 112 1.77 -15.02 -11.26
N THR A 113 0.58 -14.46 -11.04
CA THR A 113 0.32 -13.02 -11.06
C THR A 113 0.49 -12.44 -9.67
N TYR A 114 1.09 -11.26 -9.58
CA TYR A 114 1.21 -10.50 -8.35
C TYR A 114 0.69 -9.09 -8.53
N PHE A 115 0.03 -8.56 -7.50
CA PHE A 115 -0.24 -7.13 -7.38
C PHE A 115 -0.14 -6.68 -5.93
N ALA A 116 0.05 -5.38 -5.74
CA ALA A 116 0.11 -4.74 -4.44
C ALA A 116 -1.08 -3.80 -4.27
N TYR A 117 -1.52 -3.67 -3.02
CA TYR A 117 -2.49 -2.66 -2.60
C TYR A 117 -2.20 -2.28 -1.15
N GLY A 118 -2.81 -1.21 -0.67
CA GLY A 118 -2.80 -0.93 0.76
C GLY A 118 -3.56 0.32 1.14
N THR A 119 -3.25 0.82 2.32
CA THR A 119 -3.95 1.96 2.91
C THR A 119 -2.99 3.03 3.36
N THR A 120 -3.47 4.26 3.31
CA THR A 120 -2.81 5.44 3.83
C THR A 120 -3.72 6.11 4.86
N GLU A 121 -3.15 6.54 5.97
CA GLU A 121 -3.85 7.22 7.06
C GLU A 121 -3.24 8.60 7.25
N VAL A 122 -4.09 9.62 7.39
CA VAL A 122 -3.68 11.01 7.65
C VAL A 122 -4.49 11.56 8.80
N PHE A 123 -3.83 12.02 9.86
CA PHE A 123 -4.49 12.63 11.01
C PHE A 123 -4.99 14.04 10.66
N ASP A 124 -6.30 14.27 10.78
CA ASP A 124 -6.94 15.56 10.49
C ASP A 124 -7.00 16.51 11.71
N GLY A 125 -6.36 16.15 12.83
CA GLY A 125 -6.46 16.89 14.09
C GLY A 125 -7.45 16.28 15.08
N GLU A 126 -8.39 15.45 14.61
CA GLU A 126 -9.36 14.75 15.44
C GLU A 126 -9.26 13.23 15.29
N ARG A 127 -9.04 12.73 14.08
CA ARG A 127 -8.99 11.30 13.73
C ARG A 127 -8.10 11.05 12.52
N TYR A 128 -7.78 9.77 12.29
CA TYR A 128 -7.15 9.35 11.04
C TYR A 128 -8.20 9.21 9.94
N ILE A 129 -8.02 10.00 8.88
CA ILE A 129 -8.69 9.82 7.60
C ILE A 129 -7.96 8.73 6.84
N LYS A 130 -8.69 7.68 6.46
CA LYS A 130 -8.15 6.52 5.77
C LYS A 130 -8.50 6.56 4.30
N GLU A 131 -7.50 6.34 3.46
CA GLU A 131 -7.62 6.25 2.02
C GLU A 131 -6.96 4.98 1.51
N TYR A 132 -7.55 4.40 0.47
CA TYR A 132 -7.06 3.20 -0.20
C TYR A 132 -6.28 3.59 -1.44
N THR A 133 -5.19 2.87 -1.74
CA THR A 133 -4.55 3.00 -3.05
C THR A 133 -5.42 2.38 -4.13
N HIS A 134 -5.22 2.80 -5.38
CA HIS A 134 -5.54 1.89 -6.48
C HIS A 134 -4.61 0.67 -6.41
N ASN A 135 -5.09 -0.50 -6.80
CA ASN A 135 -4.22 -1.67 -6.95
C ASN A 135 -3.14 -1.36 -7.99
N SER A 136 -1.95 -1.94 -7.81
CA SER A 136 -0.98 -1.97 -8.90
C SER A 136 -1.50 -2.85 -10.04
N PRO A 137 -1.08 -2.63 -11.30
CA PRO A 137 -1.30 -3.60 -12.35
C PRO A 137 -0.74 -4.98 -11.97
N ASN A 138 -1.29 -6.03 -12.58
CA ASN A 138 -0.79 -7.39 -12.42
C ASN A 138 0.62 -7.50 -13.01
N GLN A 139 1.53 -8.14 -12.28
CA GLN A 139 2.86 -8.50 -12.76
C GLN A 139 2.99 -10.01 -12.80
N VAL A 140 3.30 -10.56 -13.97
CA VAL A 140 3.54 -12.01 -14.13
C VAL A 140 5.02 -12.30 -13.98
N VAL A 141 5.35 -13.23 -13.08
CA VAL A 141 6.73 -13.65 -12.85
C VAL A 141 7.21 -14.51 -14.03
N SER A 142 8.30 -14.09 -14.67
CA SER A 142 8.95 -14.80 -15.78
C SER A 142 10.36 -15.24 -15.41
N ARG A 143 10.85 -16.34 -16.00
CA ARG A 143 12.24 -16.83 -15.81
C ARG A 143 13.29 -15.88 -16.36
N ASN A 144 12.92 -15.03 -17.32
CA ASN A 144 13.81 -14.04 -17.89
C ASN A 144 13.48 -12.67 -17.29
N ARG A 145 14.44 -12.05 -16.59
CA ARG A 145 14.28 -10.67 -16.04
C ARG A 145 13.94 -9.63 -17.11
N THR A 146 14.24 -9.91 -18.37
CA THR A 146 13.97 -9.04 -19.52
C THR A 146 12.59 -9.23 -20.15
N GLY A 147 11.82 -10.24 -19.74
CA GLY A 147 10.47 -10.54 -20.24
C GLY A 147 9.40 -10.45 -19.15
N ILE A 148 9.62 -9.60 -18.15
CA ILE A 148 8.62 -9.29 -17.12
C ILE A 148 7.73 -8.19 -17.68
N GLU A 149 6.47 -8.52 -17.90
CA GLU A 149 5.49 -7.58 -18.43
C GLU A 149 4.47 -7.25 -17.35
N ALA A 150 4.35 -5.96 -17.05
CA ALA A 150 3.19 -5.46 -16.32
C ALA A 150 1.96 -5.67 -17.21
N GLN A 151 1.07 -6.57 -16.80
CA GLN A 151 -0.21 -6.77 -17.46
C GLN A 151 -1.14 -5.64 -17.06
N LYS A 152 -1.70 -4.95 -18.06
CA LYS A 152 -2.78 -3.97 -17.87
C LYS A 152 -4.13 -4.60 -17.49
N ASN A 153 -4.20 -5.92 -17.39
CA ASN A 153 -5.44 -6.66 -17.09
C ASN A 153 -5.76 -6.51 -15.60
N GLU A 154 -6.23 -5.31 -15.21
CA GLU A 154 -6.82 -4.99 -13.91
C GLU A 154 -8.14 -5.76 -13.69
N ASP A 155 -8.81 -6.19 -14.77
CA ASP A 155 -10.18 -6.77 -14.78
C ASP A 155 -10.38 -8.02 -13.91
N ASN A 156 -9.32 -8.80 -13.66
CA ASN A 156 -9.41 -9.99 -12.83
C ASN A 156 -9.03 -9.73 -11.37
N GLN A 157 -8.53 -8.55 -10.99
CA GLN A 157 -8.20 -8.26 -9.60
C GLN A 157 -9.48 -8.01 -8.79
N PHE A 158 -9.52 -8.47 -7.54
CA PHE A 158 -10.54 -7.98 -6.62
C PHE A 158 -10.30 -6.48 -6.33
N ASP A 159 -11.38 -5.72 -6.19
CA ASP A 159 -11.30 -4.33 -5.75
C ASP A 159 -11.29 -4.29 -4.22
N PHE A 160 -10.12 -3.96 -3.66
CA PHE A 160 -9.93 -3.93 -2.22
C PHE A 160 -10.76 -2.85 -1.53
N GLU A 161 -10.87 -1.66 -2.13
CA GLU A 161 -11.65 -0.55 -1.55
C GLU A 161 -13.14 -0.93 -1.50
N SER A 162 -13.64 -1.55 -2.57
CA SER A 162 -15.01 -2.10 -2.61
C SER A 162 -15.20 -3.21 -1.58
N ALA A 163 -14.26 -4.15 -1.46
CA ALA A 163 -14.36 -5.25 -0.50
C ALA A 163 -14.43 -4.74 0.95
N VAL A 164 -13.66 -3.71 1.30
CA VAL A 164 -13.75 -3.08 2.62
C VAL A 164 -15.12 -2.42 2.82
N LYS A 165 -15.58 -1.61 1.85
CA LYS A 165 -16.84 -0.86 1.95
C LYS A 165 -18.06 -1.76 2.07
N ASN A 166 -18.04 -2.90 1.39
CA ASN A 166 -19.15 -3.85 1.35
C ASN A 166 -19.02 -4.97 2.39
N ASN A 167 -17.94 -4.96 3.19
CA ASN A 167 -17.61 -6.03 4.13
C ASN A 167 -17.56 -7.41 3.44
N GLU A 168 -16.94 -7.45 2.26
CA GLU A 168 -16.74 -8.67 1.48
C GLU A 168 -15.46 -9.36 1.93
N MET A 169 -15.53 -10.69 1.96
CA MET A 169 -14.37 -11.52 2.22
C MET A 169 -13.49 -11.63 0.99
N ILE A 170 -12.17 -11.64 1.18
CA ILE A 170 -11.20 -11.88 0.10
C ILE A 170 -10.36 -13.13 0.41
N PRO A 171 -9.98 -13.92 -0.61
CA PRO A 171 -9.14 -15.10 -0.42
C PRO A 171 -7.78 -14.74 0.19
N ALA A 172 -7.29 -15.56 1.12
CA ALA A 172 -5.99 -15.37 1.75
C ALA A 172 -5.30 -16.70 2.09
N ILE A 173 -3.98 -16.64 2.27
CA ILE A 173 -3.16 -17.73 2.80
C ILE A 173 -2.73 -17.35 4.22
N GLY A 174 -3.13 -18.17 5.19
CA GLY A 174 -2.73 -18.06 6.57
C GLY A 174 -1.38 -18.71 6.89
N VAL A 175 -1.08 -18.73 8.18
CA VAL A 175 0.06 -19.46 8.76
C VAL A 175 -0.02 -20.93 8.35
N ASP A 176 1.14 -21.55 8.12
CA ASP A 176 1.28 -22.95 7.66
C ASP A 176 0.62 -23.27 6.31
N GLY A 177 0.23 -22.24 5.53
CA GLY A 177 -0.35 -22.43 4.20
C GLY A 177 -1.85 -22.77 4.22
N VAL A 178 -2.54 -22.57 5.34
CA VAL A 178 -4.00 -22.75 5.40
C VAL A 178 -4.66 -21.74 4.47
N GLU A 179 -5.43 -22.22 3.50
CA GLU A 179 -6.20 -21.37 2.60
C GLU A 179 -7.58 -21.06 3.20
N GLY A 180 -8.02 -19.82 3.05
CA GLY A 180 -9.31 -19.37 3.54
C GLY A 180 -9.59 -17.94 3.10
N PHE A 181 -10.32 -17.21 3.93
CA PHE A 181 -10.74 -15.86 3.63
C PHE A 181 -10.48 -14.89 4.79
N ILE A 182 -10.25 -13.63 4.48
CA ILE A 182 -10.15 -12.55 5.47
C ILE A 182 -11.19 -11.48 5.18
N TYR A 183 -11.66 -10.80 6.22
CA TYR A 183 -12.30 -9.51 6.07
C TYR A 183 -11.22 -8.44 6.02
N PRO A 184 -11.10 -7.66 4.94
CA PRO A 184 -10.19 -6.52 4.87
C PRO A 184 -10.26 -5.58 6.07
N ALA A 185 -11.47 -5.34 6.57
CA ALA A 185 -11.72 -4.48 7.72
C ALA A 185 -10.99 -4.95 9.00
N ASP A 186 -10.81 -6.27 9.18
CA ASP A 186 -10.25 -6.87 10.41
C ASP A 186 -8.79 -6.46 10.69
N TYR A 187 -8.03 -6.08 9.66
CA TYR A 187 -6.64 -5.61 9.85
C TYR A 187 -6.44 -4.13 9.56
N ILE A 188 -7.41 -3.51 8.88
CA ILE A 188 -7.37 -2.09 8.61
C ILE A 188 -7.67 -1.29 9.89
N ASP A 189 -8.61 -1.72 10.71
CA ASP A 189 -8.86 -1.08 12.00
C ASP A 189 -7.84 -1.55 13.04
N ASN A 190 -6.86 -0.68 13.32
CA ASN A 190 -5.78 -0.98 14.26
C ASN A 190 -6.00 -0.37 15.65
N GLY A 191 -7.17 0.25 15.89
CA GLY A 191 -7.54 0.90 17.15
C GLY A 191 -6.78 2.19 17.48
N ILE A 192 -5.90 2.68 16.61
CA ILE A 192 -5.11 3.89 16.81
C ILE A 192 -5.96 5.12 16.49
N LYS A 193 -6.06 6.04 17.46
CA LYS A 193 -6.88 7.25 17.34
C LYS A 193 -6.08 8.53 17.35
N THR A 194 -4.85 8.51 17.89
CA THR A 194 -4.02 9.73 18.00
C THR A 194 -2.57 9.49 17.55
N PRO A 195 -1.85 10.55 17.14
CA PRO A 195 -0.42 10.49 16.83
C PRO A 195 0.44 9.92 17.95
N GLU A 196 0.11 10.20 19.21
CA GLU A 196 0.84 9.67 20.37
C GLU A 196 0.66 8.15 20.48
N GLN A 197 -0.56 7.64 20.24
CA GLN A 197 -0.83 6.21 20.20
C GLN A 197 -0.10 5.53 19.04
N ALA A 198 -0.07 6.16 17.86
CA ALA A 198 0.66 5.67 16.70
C ALA A 198 2.15 5.49 17.01
N LEU A 199 2.79 6.53 17.57
CA LEU A 199 4.20 6.51 17.97
C LEU A 199 4.46 5.50 19.09
N ALA A 200 3.55 5.37 20.06
CA ALA A 200 3.66 4.38 21.13
C ALA A 200 3.60 2.95 20.58
N LYS A 201 2.66 2.65 19.67
CA LYS A 201 2.54 1.34 19.03
C LYS A 201 3.78 1.01 18.19
N GLN A 202 4.34 1.98 17.48
CA GLN A 202 5.60 1.77 16.74
C GLN A 202 6.78 1.43 17.67
N ARG A 203 6.90 2.10 18.81
CA ARG A 203 7.95 1.79 19.81
C ARG A 203 7.76 0.42 20.45
N GLN A 204 6.51 -0.02 20.61
CA GLN A 204 6.16 -1.31 21.21
C GLN A 204 6.30 -2.49 20.23
N ARG A 205 6.27 -2.26 18.92
CA ARG A 205 6.46 -3.30 17.89
C ARG A 205 7.93 -3.72 17.81
N ASN A 206 8.41 -4.35 18.88
CA ASN A 206 9.73 -4.95 19.01
C ASN A 206 9.61 -6.46 18.76
N GLY A 207 9.35 -6.85 17.51
CA GLY A 207 9.33 -8.26 17.08
C GLY A 207 8.07 -9.08 17.40
N ASN A 208 6.99 -8.46 17.87
CA ASN A 208 5.72 -9.16 18.12
C ASN A 208 4.89 -9.26 16.83
N SER A 209 4.57 -10.49 16.42
CA SER A 209 3.63 -10.75 15.32
C SER A 209 2.20 -10.43 15.74
N GLU A 210 1.50 -9.65 14.92
CA GLU A 210 0.05 -9.47 14.99
C GLU A 210 -0.63 -10.50 14.07
N TYR A 211 -1.87 -10.88 14.39
CA TYR A 211 -2.60 -11.88 13.60
C TYR A 211 -4.06 -11.48 13.40
N ILE A 212 -4.60 -11.81 12.24
CA ILE A 212 -6.04 -11.75 11.97
C ILE A 212 -6.61 -13.15 11.76
N ASN A 213 -7.92 -13.30 11.94
CA ASN A 213 -8.61 -14.56 11.70
C ASN A 213 -8.62 -14.89 10.21
N LEU A 214 -8.51 -16.18 9.91
CA LEU A 214 -8.81 -16.75 8.61
C LEU A 214 -10.12 -17.51 8.72
N TYR A 215 -11.10 -17.18 7.89
CA TYR A 215 -12.44 -17.74 7.91
C TYR A 215 -12.63 -18.76 6.77
N ALA A 216 -13.54 -19.70 7.00
CA ALA A 216 -14.08 -20.55 5.93
C ALA A 216 -14.99 -19.73 4.99
N GLU A 217 -15.44 -20.35 3.91
CA GLU A 217 -16.35 -19.74 2.93
C GLU A 217 -17.70 -19.29 3.54
N ASP A 218 -18.10 -19.87 4.68
CA ASP A 218 -19.29 -19.45 5.43
C ASP A 218 -19.16 -18.08 6.14
N GLY A 219 -17.95 -17.51 6.15
CA GLY A 219 -17.61 -16.23 6.77
C GLY A 219 -17.77 -16.17 8.29
N LYS A 220 -17.92 -17.31 8.96
CA LYS A 220 -18.17 -17.40 10.41
C LYS A 220 -17.20 -18.33 11.10
N THR A 221 -16.89 -19.45 10.46
CA THR A 221 -16.01 -20.47 11.02
C THR A 221 -14.57 -20.01 10.87
N VAL A 222 -13.90 -19.77 12.00
CA VAL A 222 -12.46 -19.49 12.02
C VAL A 222 -11.70 -20.80 11.80
N ILE A 223 -10.93 -20.87 10.72
CA ILE A 223 -10.16 -22.05 10.30
C ILE A 223 -8.65 -21.86 10.44
N GLY A 224 -8.20 -20.65 10.78
CA GLY A 224 -6.79 -20.36 10.96
C GLY A 224 -6.54 -18.91 11.31
N LYS A 225 -5.29 -18.49 11.14
CA LYS A 225 -4.85 -17.12 11.30
C LYS A 225 -3.93 -16.71 10.17
N MET A 226 -3.95 -15.44 9.81
CA MET A 226 -2.97 -14.82 8.92
C MET A 226 -2.07 -13.89 9.74
N GLU A 227 -0.76 -13.95 9.50
CA GLU A 227 0.20 -13.05 10.12
C GLU A 227 0.11 -11.65 9.49
N VAL A 228 0.10 -10.64 10.35
CA VAL A 228 0.24 -9.23 10.01
C VAL A 228 1.69 -8.86 10.26
N THR A 229 2.48 -8.82 9.19
CA THR A 229 3.92 -8.63 9.29
C THR A 229 4.26 -7.19 9.66
N TYR A 230 5.46 -6.97 10.20
CA TYR A 230 5.90 -5.60 10.40
C TYR A 230 6.22 -4.92 9.06
N GLY A 231 6.77 -5.66 8.08
CA GLY A 231 7.34 -5.09 6.85
C GLY A 231 8.46 -4.09 7.12
N GLY A 232 9.02 -3.50 6.06
CA GLY A 232 9.95 -2.39 6.17
C GLY A 232 9.26 -1.02 6.05
N ALA A 233 9.93 0.04 6.51
CA ALA A 233 9.46 1.41 6.35
C ALA A 233 10.57 2.26 5.70
N ILE A 234 10.17 3.18 4.83
CA ILE A 234 11.06 4.09 4.11
C ILE A 234 10.52 5.51 4.30
N MET A 235 11.37 6.46 4.66
CA MET A 235 11.01 7.87 4.77
C MET A 235 11.92 8.73 3.90
N LYS A 236 11.35 9.75 3.25
CA LYS A 236 12.06 10.67 2.35
C LYS A 236 12.16 12.09 2.90
#